data_AF-A0A847GZY1-F1
#
_entry.id   AF-A0A847GZY1-F1
#
_cell.length_a   1.000
_cell.length_b   1.000
_cell.length_c   1.000
_cell.angle_alpha   90.00
_cell.angle_beta   90.00
_cell.angle_gamma   90.00
#
_symmetry.space_group_name_H-M   'P 1'
#
loop_
_entity.id
_entity.type
_entity.pdbx_description
1 polymer ?
#
loop_
_entity_poly.entity_id
_entity_poly.type
_entity_poly.pdbx_seq_one_letter_code
_entity_poly.pdbx_strand_id
1 'polypeptide(L)'
;DQVKFIHGDAAGFVSDEKVGVAACLGATWIGGGVAGTIELLARSLRAGGIILIGEPYWRQLPPTEDVARGCLAGSISDFLLLPALLASFGHLGYDVVEMVLADQDSWDRYEAAKWLTMRRWLEANPGDELAKDVRAKLTSEPERYAAYAREYLGWGVFALMPR
;
A
#
# COMPACT_ATOMS: atom_id res chain seq x y z
N ASP A 1 22.90 17.33 1.23
CA ASP A 1 21.47 17.27 0.88
C ASP A 1 21.22 16.31 -0.28
N GLN A 2 21.04 15.02 0.02
CA GLN A 2 20.73 13.98 -0.98
C GLN A 2 19.22 13.73 -1.14
N VAL A 3 18.39 14.27 -0.22
CA VAL A 3 16.95 14.09 -0.19
C VAL A 3 16.24 15.41 0.17
N LYS A 4 15.06 15.64 -0.40
CA LYS A 4 14.19 16.79 -0.13
C LYS A 4 12.77 16.30 0.13
N PHE A 5 12.12 16.83 1.17
CA PHE A 5 10.73 16.56 1.49
C PHE A 5 9.88 17.81 1.21
N ILE A 6 8.74 17.61 0.56
CA ILE A 6 7.78 18.67 0.22
C ILE A 6 6.43 18.25 0.78
N HIS A 7 5.85 19.08 1.65
CA HIS A 7 4.49 18.87 2.14
C HIS A 7 3.49 19.44 1.13
N GLY A 8 2.62 18.59 0.59
CA GLY A 8 1.60 18.97 -0.38
C GLY A 8 0.85 17.76 -0.92
N ASP A 9 -0.16 18.03 -1.75
CA ASP A 9 -0.86 16.99 -2.50
C ASP A 9 0.03 16.53 -3.68
N ALA A 10 0.22 15.21 -3.82
CA ALA A 10 0.98 14.61 -4.90
C ALA A 10 0.13 14.34 -6.15
N ALA A 11 -1.20 14.51 -6.08
CA ALA A 11 -2.08 14.37 -7.23
C ALA A 11 -1.64 15.31 -8.36
N GLY A 12 -1.41 14.75 -9.55
CA GLY A 12 -0.97 15.51 -10.73
C GLY A 12 0.47 16.03 -10.67
N PHE A 13 1.25 15.70 -9.64
CA PHE A 13 2.65 16.13 -9.52
C PHE A 13 3.51 15.55 -10.65
N VAL A 14 4.30 16.42 -11.28
CA VAL A 14 5.31 16.04 -12.27
C VAL A 14 6.61 16.76 -11.94
N SER A 15 7.70 16.01 -11.90
CA SER A 15 9.04 16.57 -11.67
C SER A 15 9.52 17.38 -12.87
N ASP A 16 10.09 18.55 -12.61
CA ASP A 16 10.74 19.38 -13.64
C ASP A 16 11.93 18.65 -14.27
N GLU A 17 12.70 17.92 -13.46
CA GLU A 17 13.81 17.08 -13.91
C GLU A 17 13.38 15.61 -14.04
N LYS A 18 13.82 14.96 -15.11
CA LYS A 18 13.53 13.54 -15.33
C LYS A 18 14.29 12.66 -14.34
N VAL A 19 13.57 11.71 -13.73
CA VAL A 19 14.12 10.80 -12.72
C VAL A 19 14.43 9.43 -13.30
N GLY A 20 15.45 8.76 -12.74
CA GLY A 20 15.76 7.37 -13.05
C GLY A 20 14.77 6.36 -12.46
N VAL A 21 14.15 6.72 -11.33
CA VAL A 21 13.12 5.94 -10.64
C VAL A 21 11.99 6.87 -10.21
N ALA A 22 10.74 6.53 -10.54
CA ALA A 22 9.55 7.23 -10.07
C ALA A 22 8.69 6.24 -9.26
N ALA A 23 8.31 6.60 -8.03
CA ALA A 23 7.71 5.66 -7.10
C ALA A 23 6.40 6.18 -6.49
N CYS A 24 5.42 5.30 -6.36
CA CYS A 24 4.24 5.49 -5.52
C CYS A 24 3.99 4.20 -4.74
N LEU A 25 4.14 4.27 -3.41
CA LEU A 25 4.10 3.09 -2.54
C LEU A 25 2.91 3.20 -1.59
N GLY A 26 1.88 2.38 -1.83
CA GLY A 26 0.67 2.34 -1.00
C GLY A 26 -0.17 3.61 -1.06
N ALA A 27 -0.14 4.34 -2.19
CA ALA A 27 -0.84 5.62 -2.37
C ALA A 27 -1.37 5.82 -3.79
N THR A 28 -1.66 4.75 -4.54
CA THR A 28 -2.10 4.86 -5.95
C THR A 28 -3.46 5.56 -6.13
N TRP A 29 -4.19 5.83 -5.05
CA TRP A 29 -5.38 6.69 -5.12
C TRP A 29 -5.07 8.10 -5.65
N ILE A 30 -3.83 8.61 -5.54
CA ILE A 30 -3.43 9.92 -6.08
C ILE A 30 -3.56 9.99 -7.61
N GLY A 31 -3.46 8.85 -8.29
CA GLY A 31 -3.65 8.72 -9.73
C GLY A 31 -4.98 8.04 -10.09
N GLY A 32 -5.92 7.91 -9.16
CA GLY A 32 -7.18 7.20 -9.40
C GLY A 32 -7.02 5.68 -9.55
N GLY A 33 -6.00 5.10 -8.90
CA GLY A 33 -5.67 3.68 -8.96
C GLY A 33 -4.34 3.40 -9.65
N VAL A 34 -4.02 2.12 -9.81
CA VAL A 34 -2.72 1.64 -10.33
C VAL A 34 -2.40 2.21 -11.71
N ALA A 35 -3.34 2.09 -12.67
CA ALA A 35 -3.12 2.51 -14.05
C ALA A 35 -2.82 4.02 -14.16
N GLY A 36 -3.69 4.86 -13.59
CA GLY A 36 -3.49 6.31 -13.65
C GLY A 36 -2.28 6.78 -12.82
N THR A 37 -1.89 6.05 -11.78
CA THR A 37 -0.63 6.33 -11.07
C THR A 37 0.59 5.99 -11.91
N ILE A 38 0.59 4.89 -12.64
CA ILE A 38 1.66 4.55 -13.58
C ILE A 38 1.79 5.64 -14.65
N GLU A 39 0.68 6.10 -15.21
CA GLU A 39 0.65 7.21 -16.18
C GLU A 39 1.22 8.51 -15.58
N LEU A 40 0.84 8.83 -14.34
CA LEU A 40 1.37 10.00 -13.62
C LEU A 40 2.89 9.91 -13.43
N LEU A 41 3.39 8.78 -12.94
CA LEU A 41 4.81 8.56 -12.69
C LEU A 41 5.63 8.57 -13.99
N ALA A 42 5.10 8.01 -15.08
CA ALA A 42 5.74 8.00 -16.38
C ALA A 42 6.07 9.42 -16.90
N ARG A 43 5.25 10.42 -16.56
CA ARG A 43 5.48 11.84 -16.94
C ARG A 43 6.75 12.42 -16.32
N SER A 44 7.24 11.88 -15.22
CA SER A 44 8.49 12.30 -14.57
C SER A 44 9.68 11.40 -14.94
N LEU A 45 9.44 10.27 -15.59
CA LEU A 45 10.46 9.24 -15.83
C LEU A 45 11.34 9.56 -17.05
N ARG A 46 12.64 9.28 -16.95
CA ARG A 46 13.56 9.29 -18.10
C ARG A 46 13.41 8.02 -18.94
N ALA A 47 13.91 8.04 -20.19
CA ALA A 47 14.00 6.84 -21.02
C ALA A 47 14.85 5.75 -20.32
N GLY A 48 14.34 4.52 -20.28
CA GLY A 48 14.96 3.40 -19.58
C GLY A 48 14.90 3.50 -18.04
N GLY A 49 14.10 4.41 -17.48
CA GLY A 49 13.84 4.46 -16.04
C GLY A 49 12.89 3.36 -15.55
N ILE A 50 12.74 3.25 -14.24
CA ILE A 50 11.89 2.27 -13.56
C ILE A 50 10.76 2.97 -12.81
N ILE A 51 9.54 2.45 -12.93
CA ILE A 51 8.42 2.83 -12.07
C ILE A 51 8.33 1.83 -10.92
N LEU A 52 8.17 2.31 -9.69
CA LEU A 52 7.88 1.48 -8.52
C LEU A 52 6.44 1.68 -8.06
N ILE A 53 5.67 0.60 -8.06
CA ILE A 53 4.30 0.57 -7.56
C ILE A 53 4.26 -0.33 -6.33
N GLY A 54 3.91 0.24 -5.17
CA GLY A 54 3.65 -0.52 -3.95
C GLY A 54 2.16 -0.74 -3.77
N GLU A 55 1.69 -1.99 -3.86
CA GLU A 55 0.26 -2.31 -3.89
C GLU A 55 -0.11 -3.52 -3.03
N PRO A 56 -1.30 -3.51 -2.40
CA PRO A 56 -1.88 -4.70 -1.82
C PRO A 56 -2.37 -5.68 -2.88
N TYR A 57 -2.43 -6.95 -2.51
CA TYR A 57 -3.03 -8.03 -3.31
C TYR A 57 -3.59 -9.09 -2.35
N TRP A 58 -4.42 -10.01 -2.85
CA TRP A 58 -4.82 -11.17 -2.06
C TRP A 58 -3.70 -12.21 -2.04
N ARG A 59 -3.09 -12.45 -0.87
CA ARG A 59 -2.18 -13.58 -0.63
C ARG A 59 -2.93 -14.90 -0.80
N GLN A 60 -4.14 -14.95 -0.23
CA GLN A 60 -5.12 -16.00 -0.43
C GLN A 60 -6.46 -15.34 -0.70
N LEU A 61 -7.26 -15.93 -1.58
CA LEU A 61 -8.59 -15.38 -1.86
C LEU A 61 -9.46 -15.49 -0.59
N PRO A 62 -10.02 -14.37 -0.09
CA PRO A 62 -10.96 -14.42 1.01
C PRO A 62 -12.17 -15.30 0.65
N PRO A 63 -12.61 -16.21 1.54
CA PRO A 63 -13.74 -17.09 1.25
C PRO A 63 -15.08 -16.35 1.25
N THR A 64 -15.14 -15.16 1.88
CA THR A 64 -16.35 -14.33 1.97
C THR A 64 -16.01 -12.85 1.97
N GLU A 65 -16.99 -12.01 1.62
CA GLU A 65 -16.87 -10.55 1.71
C GLU A 65 -16.64 -10.07 3.14
N ASP A 66 -17.09 -10.81 4.16
CA ASP A 66 -16.79 -10.49 5.57
C ASP A 66 -15.30 -10.66 5.88
N VAL A 67 -14.63 -11.67 5.32
CA VAL A 67 -13.18 -11.82 5.47
C VAL A 67 -12.42 -10.71 4.74
N ALA A 68 -12.90 -10.29 3.56
CA ALA A 68 -12.33 -9.14 2.86
C ALA A 68 -12.48 -7.84 3.68
N ARG A 69 -13.66 -7.59 4.25
CA ARG A 69 -13.89 -6.48 5.20
C ARG A 69 -13.03 -6.59 6.45
N GLY A 70 -12.80 -7.81 6.96
CA GLY A 70 -11.88 -8.07 8.05
C GLY A 70 -10.43 -7.67 7.73
N CYS A 71 -10.05 -7.70 6.46
CA CYS A 71 -8.77 -7.18 5.95
C CYS A 71 -8.77 -5.66 5.70
N LEU A 72 -9.87 -4.97 6.03
CA LEU A 72 -10.10 -3.55 5.73
C LEU A 72 -10.20 -3.22 4.24
N ALA A 73 -10.54 -4.20 3.40
CA ALA A 73 -10.99 -3.96 2.03
C ALA A 73 -12.49 -3.61 2.02
N GLY A 74 -12.95 -2.92 0.98
CA GLY A 74 -14.37 -2.70 0.72
C GLY A 74 -15.05 -3.96 0.15
N SER A 75 -14.33 -4.68 -0.72
CA SER A 75 -14.82 -5.91 -1.36
C SER A 75 -13.69 -6.88 -1.74
N ILE A 76 -14.03 -8.15 -2.02
CA ILE A 76 -13.08 -9.08 -2.64
C ILE A 76 -12.54 -8.54 -3.97
N SER A 77 -13.37 -7.83 -4.74
CA SER A 77 -12.97 -7.30 -6.05
C SER A 77 -12.01 -6.11 -6.00
N ASP A 78 -11.74 -5.53 -4.82
CA ASP A 78 -10.81 -4.41 -4.68
C ASP A 78 -9.37 -4.83 -5.00
N PHE A 79 -9.03 -6.10 -4.76
CA PHE A 79 -7.70 -6.63 -4.97
C PHE A 79 -7.71 -7.88 -5.86
N LEU A 80 -6.58 -8.11 -6.52
CA LEU A 80 -6.33 -9.30 -7.33
C LEU A 80 -5.46 -10.29 -6.55
N LEU A 81 -5.49 -11.57 -6.93
CA LEU A 81 -4.41 -12.50 -6.56
C LEU A 81 -3.10 -12.07 -7.24
N LEU A 82 -1.95 -12.41 -6.65
CA LEU A 82 -0.64 -12.01 -7.17
C LEU A 82 -0.44 -12.29 -8.68
N PRO A 83 -0.78 -13.49 -9.23
CA PRO A 83 -0.62 -13.73 -10.67
C PRO A 83 -1.45 -12.79 -11.55
N ALA A 84 -2.67 -12.46 -11.11
CA ALA A 84 -3.55 -11.54 -11.84
C ALA A 84 -3.08 -10.08 -11.72
N LEU A 85 -2.53 -9.68 -10.57
CA LEU A 85 -1.90 -8.37 -10.41
C LEU A 85 -0.70 -8.22 -11.36
N LEU A 86 0.19 -9.22 -11.40
CA LEU A 86 1.34 -9.23 -12.31
C LEU A 86 0.92 -9.17 -13.79
N ALA A 87 -0.10 -9.93 -14.17
CA ALA A 87 -0.66 -9.89 -15.52
C ALA A 87 -1.26 -8.52 -15.85
N SER A 88 -1.85 -7.82 -14.88
CA SER A 88 -2.47 -6.51 -15.10
C SER A 88 -1.45 -5.46 -15.53
N PHE A 89 -0.23 -5.47 -14.99
CA PHE A 89 0.87 -4.60 -15.47
C PHE A 89 1.23 -4.88 -16.94
N GLY A 90 1.22 -6.16 -17.34
CA GLY A 90 1.44 -6.56 -18.73
C GLY A 90 0.37 -6.04 -19.68
N HIS A 91 -0.90 -6.02 -19.26
CA HIS A 91 -1.99 -5.42 -20.04
C HIS A 91 -1.88 -3.90 -20.17
N LEU A 92 -1.18 -3.25 -19.23
CA LEU A 92 -0.85 -1.82 -19.28
C LEU A 92 0.40 -1.52 -20.13
N GLY A 93 1.04 -2.54 -20.72
CA GLY A 93 2.24 -2.36 -21.56
C GLY A 93 3.55 -2.26 -20.78
N TYR A 94 3.58 -2.77 -19.55
CA TYR A 94 4.78 -2.79 -18.72
C TYR A 94 5.27 -4.20 -18.46
N ASP A 95 6.59 -4.36 -18.44
CA ASP A 95 7.24 -5.56 -17.92
C ASP A 95 7.53 -5.39 -16.44
N VAL A 96 7.19 -6.41 -15.64
CA VAL A 96 7.62 -6.51 -14.25
C VAL A 96 9.04 -7.06 -14.23
N VAL A 97 10.00 -6.21 -13.88
CA VAL A 97 11.43 -6.53 -13.89
C VAL A 97 11.99 -6.89 -12.52
N GLU A 98 11.25 -6.59 -11.45
CA GLU A 98 11.53 -7.06 -10.08
C GLU A 98 10.26 -6.97 -9.21
N MET A 99 10.22 -7.73 -8.11
CA MET A 99 9.28 -7.54 -7.02
C MET A 99 9.87 -7.90 -5.65
N VAL A 100 9.57 -7.07 -4.65
CA VAL A 100 9.85 -7.37 -3.23
C VAL A 100 8.52 -7.44 -2.49
N LEU A 101 8.18 -8.61 -1.98
CA LEU A 101 6.89 -8.88 -1.34
C LEU A 101 7.02 -8.88 0.18
N ALA A 102 6.01 -8.36 0.85
CA ALA A 102 5.84 -8.52 2.28
C ALA A 102 5.53 -9.98 2.61
N ASP A 103 6.22 -10.50 3.61
CA ASP A 103 5.84 -11.70 4.33
C ASP A 103 4.97 -11.35 5.56
N GLN A 104 4.57 -12.37 6.32
CA GLN A 104 3.76 -12.17 7.52
C GLN A 104 4.53 -11.42 8.61
N ASP A 105 5.85 -11.60 8.72
CA ASP A 105 6.67 -10.95 9.75
C ASP A 105 6.81 -9.44 9.48
N SER A 106 7.00 -9.03 8.23
CA SER A 106 7.01 -7.61 7.84
C SER A 106 5.63 -6.96 8.01
N TRP A 107 4.54 -7.69 7.76
CA TRP A 107 3.20 -7.26 8.17
C TRP A 107 3.06 -7.12 9.69
N ASP A 108 3.60 -8.06 10.47
CA ASP A 108 3.60 -7.99 11.94
C ASP A 108 4.33 -6.73 12.41
N ARG A 109 5.42 -6.34 11.74
CA ARG A 109 6.15 -5.09 12.04
C ARG A 109 5.34 -3.85 11.75
N TYR A 110 4.63 -3.81 10.63
CA TYR A 110 3.77 -2.68 10.26
C TYR A 110 2.58 -2.54 11.22
N GLU A 111 1.86 -3.62 11.52
CA GLU A 111 0.64 -3.55 12.34
C GLU A 111 0.93 -3.47 13.83
N ALA A 112 1.83 -4.32 14.37
CA ALA A 112 2.05 -4.38 15.81
C ALA A 112 2.72 -3.11 16.38
N ALA A 113 3.49 -2.39 15.56
CA ALA A 113 4.07 -1.11 15.97
C ALA A 113 3.00 -0.04 16.26
N LYS A 114 1.84 -0.11 15.58
CA LYS A 114 0.71 0.79 15.84
C LYS A 114 0.14 0.56 17.23
N TRP A 115 0.11 -0.69 17.70
CA TRP A 115 -0.49 -1.03 19.00
C TRP A 115 0.26 -0.39 20.17
N LEU A 116 1.60 -0.46 20.17
CA LEU A 116 2.42 0.20 21.18
C LEU A 116 2.26 1.73 21.12
N THR A 117 2.19 2.28 19.91
CA THR A 117 1.96 3.71 19.68
C THR A 117 0.62 4.14 20.27
N MET A 118 -0.46 3.44 19.95
CA MET A 118 -1.80 3.69 20.51
C MET A 118 -1.83 3.57 22.03
N ARG A 119 -1.14 2.58 22.60
CA ARG A 119 -1.09 2.40 24.06
C ARG A 119 -0.45 3.60 24.75
N ARG A 120 0.73 4.02 24.30
CA ARG A 120 1.46 5.17 24.88
C ARG A 120 0.72 6.48 24.63
N TRP A 121 0.13 6.64 23.45
CA TRP A 121 -0.67 7.83 23.13
C TRP A 121 -1.87 7.94 24.08
N LEU A 122 -2.56 6.85 24.40
CA LEU A 122 -3.68 6.87 25.35
C LEU A 122 -3.26 7.17 26.79
N GLU A 123 -2.05 6.79 27.20
CA GLU A 123 -1.51 7.18 28.51
C GLU A 123 -1.25 8.69 28.58
N ALA A 124 -0.76 9.28 27.49
CA ALA A 124 -0.48 10.71 27.41
C ALA A 124 -1.73 11.58 27.15
N ASN A 125 -2.79 11.01 26.55
CA ASN A 125 -3.97 11.73 26.08
C ASN A 125 -5.29 11.13 26.60
N PRO A 126 -5.50 11.01 27.92
CA PRO A 126 -6.67 10.31 28.47
C PRO A 126 -8.00 11.05 28.28
N GLY A 127 -7.97 12.37 28.06
CA GLY A 127 -9.15 13.22 27.87
C GLY A 127 -9.39 13.67 26.43
N ASP A 128 -8.60 13.17 25.47
CA ASP A 128 -8.74 13.51 24.06
C ASP A 128 -10.04 12.94 23.47
N GLU A 129 -10.62 13.64 22.50
CA GLU A 129 -11.87 13.24 21.86
C GLU A 129 -11.78 11.85 21.19
N LEU A 130 -10.59 11.49 20.68
CA LEU A 130 -10.33 10.21 20.02
C LEU A 130 -9.98 9.09 21.01
N ALA A 131 -9.84 9.37 22.30
CA ALA A 131 -9.34 8.39 23.27
C ALA A 131 -10.20 7.12 23.32
N LYS A 132 -11.53 7.26 23.20
CA LYS A 132 -12.45 6.12 23.17
C LYS A 132 -12.27 5.26 21.91
N ASP A 133 -12.12 5.89 20.75
CA ASP A 133 -11.96 5.19 19.48
C ASP A 133 -10.61 4.48 19.38
N VAL A 134 -9.53 5.15 19.80
CA VAL A 134 -8.19 4.55 19.85
C VAL A 134 -8.16 3.39 20.84
N ARG A 135 -8.90 3.48 21.96
CA ARG A 135 -9.03 2.38 22.94
C ARG A 135 -9.78 1.20 22.36
N ALA A 136 -10.89 1.43 21.68
CA ALA A 136 -11.64 0.39 20.99
C ALA A 136 -10.75 -0.31 19.95
N LYS A 137 -10.07 0.46 19.09
CA LYS A 137 -9.12 -0.08 18.09
C LYS A 137 -8.02 -0.92 18.74
N LEU A 138 -7.31 -0.40 19.75
CA LEU A 138 -6.25 -1.19 20.39
C LEU A 138 -6.75 -2.52 20.96
N THR A 139 -8.02 -2.57 21.39
CA THR A 139 -8.63 -3.78 21.94
C THR A 139 -8.92 -4.83 20.86
N SER A 140 -9.43 -4.42 19.69
CA SER A 140 -9.87 -5.35 18.63
C SER A 140 -8.80 -5.64 17.57
N GLU A 141 -7.87 -4.72 17.33
CA GLU A 141 -6.94 -4.79 16.19
C GLU A 141 -6.02 -6.02 16.21
N PRO A 142 -5.43 -6.48 17.34
CA PRO A 142 -4.57 -7.66 17.32
C PRO A 142 -5.30 -8.93 16.87
N GLU A 143 -6.52 -9.16 17.36
CA GLU A 143 -7.34 -10.32 16.98
C GLU A 143 -7.80 -10.20 15.51
N ARG A 144 -8.33 -9.04 15.10
CA ARG A 144 -8.74 -8.79 13.72
C ARG A 144 -7.57 -9.02 12.75
N TYR A 145 -6.40 -8.46 13.05
CA TYR A 145 -5.22 -8.59 12.22
C TYR A 145 -4.81 -10.05 12.05
N ALA A 146 -4.68 -10.79 13.17
CA ALA A 146 -4.26 -12.19 13.15
C ALA A 146 -5.28 -13.10 12.47
N ALA A 147 -6.58 -12.83 12.60
CA ALA A 147 -7.65 -13.61 11.98
C ALA A 147 -7.80 -13.35 10.47
N TYR A 148 -7.47 -12.14 10.01
CA TYR A 148 -7.77 -11.70 8.64
C TYR A 148 -6.53 -11.24 7.88
N ALA A 149 -6.10 -9.99 8.06
CA ALA A 149 -5.09 -9.37 7.21
C ALA A 149 -3.77 -10.16 7.18
N ARG A 150 -3.35 -10.75 8.31
CA ARG A 150 -2.14 -11.58 8.39
C ARG A 150 -2.20 -12.81 7.46
N GLU A 151 -3.38 -13.36 7.21
CA GLU A 151 -3.55 -14.57 6.40
C GLU A 151 -3.90 -14.27 4.94
N TYR A 152 -4.77 -13.29 4.69
CA TYR A 152 -5.33 -13.08 3.36
C TYR A 152 -4.69 -11.93 2.59
N LEU A 153 -4.12 -10.93 3.27
CA LEU A 153 -3.62 -9.72 2.62
C LEU A 153 -2.11 -9.82 2.34
N GLY A 154 -1.76 -9.70 1.06
CA GLY A 154 -0.40 -9.51 0.59
C GLY A 154 -0.13 -8.03 0.30
N TRP A 155 1.14 -7.66 0.27
CA TRP A 155 1.60 -6.36 -0.18
C TRP A 155 2.96 -6.53 -0.84
N GLY A 156 3.29 -5.71 -1.82
CA GLY A 156 4.61 -5.75 -2.44
C GLY A 156 4.93 -4.49 -3.23
N VAL A 157 6.22 -4.32 -3.52
CA VAL A 157 6.72 -3.32 -4.47
C VAL A 157 7.05 -4.03 -5.77
N PHE A 158 6.50 -3.54 -6.86
CA PHE A 158 6.69 -4.05 -8.22
C PHE A 158 7.47 -3.02 -9.03
N ALA A 159 8.59 -3.44 -9.62
CA ALA A 159 9.41 -2.62 -10.50
C ALA A 159 8.98 -2.83 -11.96
N LEU A 160 8.61 -1.74 -12.62
CA LEU A 160 7.99 -1.74 -13.94
C LEU A 160 8.83 -0.97 -14.94
N MET A 161 9.01 -1.53 -16.14
CA MET A 161 9.59 -0.86 -17.29
C MET A 161 8.62 -0.88 -18.48
N PRO A 162 8.41 0.25 -19.20
CA PRO A 162 7.61 0.24 -20.42
C PRO A 162 8.21 -0.70 -21.47
N ARG A 163 7.35 -1.39 -22.23
CA ARG A 163 7.72 -2.19 -23.40
C ARG A 163 8.08 -1.34 -24.62
#